data_AF-A0A0L6CQW9-F1
#
_entry.id   AF-A0A0L6CQW9-F1
#
_cell.length_a   1.000
_cell.length_b   1.000
_cell.length_c   1.000
_cell.angle_alpha   90.00
_cell.angle_beta   90.00
_cell.angle_gamma   90.00
#
_symmetry.space_group_name_H-M   'P 1'
#
loop_
_entity.id
_entity.type
_entity.pdbx_description
1 polymer ?
#
loop_
_entity_poly.entity_id
_entity_poly.type
_entity_poly.pdbx_seq_one_letter_code
_entity_poly.pdbx_strand_id
1 'polypeptide(L)'
;MDKGYVSAEREAAFTKDGKVWGVMRKAPKGGKLDPIDEKINRVIAMVRAKVEHPFRVLKRQFGHVKTRYRGLAKNRAQLFTLFALGNLFLVRRRLLA
;
A
#
# COMPACT_ATOMS: atom_id res chain seq x y z
N MET A 1 -3.74 4.35 -9.92
CA MET A 1 -3.04 3.10 -10.27
C MET A 1 -2.94 3.06 -11.78
N ASP A 2 -1.78 2.72 -12.33
CA ASP A 2 -1.52 2.87 -13.77
C ASP A 2 -2.46 2.00 -14.61
N LYS A 3 -3.20 2.67 -15.50
CA LYS A 3 -4.10 2.02 -16.46
C LYS A 3 -3.37 1.04 -17.38
N GLY A 4 -2.05 1.22 -17.56
CA GLY A 4 -1.22 0.39 -18.43
C GLY A 4 -1.02 -1.06 -17.96
N TYR A 5 -1.47 -1.43 -16.76
CA TYR A 5 -1.31 -2.80 -16.23
C TYR A 5 -2.56 -3.68 -16.31
N VAL A 6 -3.74 -3.09 -16.60
CA VAL A 6 -5.00 -3.83 -16.64
C VAL A 6 -5.19 -4.41 -18.03
N SER A 7 -4.93 -5.70 -18.21
CA SER A 7 -5.36 -6.47 -19.38
C SER A 7 -5.80 -7.87 -18.97
N ALA A 8 -6.80 -8.42 -19.65
CA ALA A 8 -7.30 -9.76 -19.39
C ALA A 8 -6.20 -10.82 -19.54
N GLU A 9 -5.31 -10.64 -20.53
CA GLU A 9 -4.15 -11.50 -20.74
C GLU A 9 -3.19 -11.50 -19.55
N ARG A 10 -2.91 -10.33 -18.96
CA ARG A 10 -2.03 -10.21 -17.79
C ARG A 10 -2.68 -10.77 -16.54
N GLU A 11 -3.98 -10.56 -16.37
CA GLU A 11 -4.73 -11.16 -15.26
C GLU A 11 -4.71 -12.69 -15.36
N ALA A 12 -4.99 -13.25 -16.54
CA ALA A 12 -4.94 -14.68 -16.78
C ALA A 12 -3.53 -15.25 -16.57
N ALA A 13 -2.49 -14.60 -17.11
CA ALA A 13 -1.10 -15.02 -16.92
C ALA A 13 -0.68 -14.98 -15.45
N PHE A 14 -1.11 -13.97 -14.69
CA PHE A 14 -0.76 -13.82 -13.28
C PHE A 14 -1.50 -14.82 -12.39
N THR A 15 -2.78 -15.08 -12.69
CA THR A 15 -3.64 -15.99 -11.92
C THR A 15 -3.39 -17.47 -12.24
N LYS A 16 -2.73 -17.79 -13.37
CA LYS A 16 -2.37 -19.15 -13.77
C LYS A 16 -1.63 -19.94 -12.68
N ASP A 17 -0.79 -19.26 -11.90
CA ASP A 17 -0.02 -19.85 -10.80
C ASP A 17 -0.76 -19.83 -9.45
N GLY A 18 -2.08 -19.59 -9.44
CA GLY A 18 -2.88 -19.47 -8.21
C GLY A 18 -2.66 -18.15 -7.45
N LYS A 19 -2.01 -17.14 -8.05
CA LYS A 19 -1.75 -15.85 -7.42
C LYS A 19 -3.00 -14.95 -7.47
N VAL A 20 -3.21 -14.17 -6.41
CA VAL A 20 -4.34 -13.23 -6.31
C VAL A 20 -4.05 -11.96 -7.12
N TRP A 21 -4.95 -11.62 -8.04
CA TRP A 21 -4.88 -10.38 -8.79
C TRP A 21 -5.14 -9.16 -7.91
N GLY A 22 -4.10 -8.36 -7.65
CA GLY A 22 -4.14 -7.21 -6.73
C GLY A 22 -4.39 -5.85 -7.40
N VAL A 23 -4.79 -5.84 -8.68
CA VAL A 23 -5.03 -4.62 -9.46
C VAL A 23 -6.51 -4.26 -9.41
N MET A 24 -6.82 -2.98 -9.22
CA MET A 24 -8.20 -2.52 -9.12
C MET A 24 -8.94 -2.71 -10.45
N ARG A 25 -10.14 -3.28 -10.38
CA ARG A 25 -11.04 -3.43 -11.53
C ARG A 25 -11.78 -2.13 -11.82
N LYS A 26 -12.19 -1.95 -13.07
CA LYS A 26 -12.77 -0.70 -13.57
C LYS A 26 -14.09 -0.96 -14.27
N ALA A 27 -15.04 -0.05 -14.10
CA ALA A 27 -16.29 -0.07 -14.82
C ALA A 27 -16.05 0.08 -16.34
N PRO A 28 -16.88 -0.57 -17.18
CA PRO A 28 -16.89 -0.36 -18.61
C PRO A 28 -17.25 1.09 -18.96
N LYS A 29 -16.91 1.54 -20.17
CA LYS A 29 -17.17 2.90 -20.62
C LYS A 29 -18.68 3.18 -20.61
N GLY A 30 -19.11 4.18 -19.84
CA GLY A 30 -20.52 4.56 -19.71
C GLY A 30 -21.36 3.65 -18.80
N GLY A 31 -20.75 2.67 -18.13
CA GLY A 31 -21.43 1.74 -17.24
C GLY A 31 -21.03 1.88 -15.77
N LYS A 32 -21.70 1.12 -14.91
CA LYS A 32 -21.36 0.95 -13.49
C LYS A 32 -20.38 -0.21 -13.31
N LEU A 33 -19.65 -0.19 -12.20
CA LEU A 33 -18.80 -1.32 -11.81
C LEU A 33 -19.70 -2.48 -11.40
N ASP A 34 -19.31 -3.71 -11.73
CA ASP A 34 -20.06 -4.88 -11.26
C ASP A 34 -19.98 -4.97 -9.73
N PRO A 35 -21.07 -5.32 -9.03
CA PRO A 35 -21.06 -5.47 -7.57
C PRO A 35 -19.99 -6.45 -7.04
N ILE A 36 -19.61 -7.46 -7.82
CA ILE A 36 -18.53 -8.39 -7.47
C ILE A 36 -17.17 -7.66 -7.53
N ASP A 37 -16.95 -6.87 -8.57
CA ASP A 37 -15.73 -6.08 -8.73
C ASP A 37 -15.60 -5.01 -7.65
N GLU A 38 -16.72 -4.42 -7.21
CA GLU A 38 -16.74 -3.51 -6.05
C GLU A 38 -16.26 -4.20 -4.78
N LYS A 39 -16.73 -5.43 -4.51
CA LYS A 39 -16.28 -6.22 -3.36
C LYS A 39 -14.80 -6.56 -3.44
N ILE A 40 -14.31 -6.95 -4.63
CA ILE A 40 -12.89 -7.23 -4.87
C ILE A 40 -12.05 -5.98 -4.61
N ASN A 41 -12.45 -4.84 -5.18
CA ASN A 41 -11.77 -3.56 -5.00
C ASN A 41 -11.74 -3.14 -3.52
N ARG A 42 -12.81 -3.39 -2.76
CA ARG A 42 -12.85 -3.14 -1.31
C ARG A 42 -11.80 -3.96 -0.57
N VAL A 43 -11.66 -5.25 -0.90
CA VAL A 43 -10.64 -6.11 -0.28
C VAL A 43 -9.23 -5.62 -0.62
N ILE A 44 -8.96 -5.30 -1.90
CA ILE A 44 -7.66 -4.75 -2.33
C ILE A 44 -7.36 -3.45 -1.58
N ALA A 45 -8.34 -2.55 -1.46
CA ALA A 45 -8.18 -1.29 -0.74
C ALA A 45 -7.88 -1.50 0.75
N MET A 46 -8.54 -2.46 1.41
CA MET A 46 -8.27 -2.80 2.81
C MET A 46 -6.83 -3.29 3.01
N VAL A 47 -6.33 -4.15 2.12
CA VAL A 47 -4.94 -4.63 2.18
C VAL A 47 -3.96 -3.47 1.97
N ARG A 48 -4.22 -2.60 0.99
CA ARG A 48 -3.40 -1.39 0.76
C ARG A 48 -3.38 -0.46 1.94
N ALA A 49 -4.53 -0.21 2.57
CA ALA A 49 -4.63 0.67 3.71
C ALA A 49 -3.73 0.22 4.87
N LYS A 50 -3.63 -1.10 5.13
CA LYS A 50 -2.72 -1.65 6.16
C LYS A 50 -1.25 -1.33 5.87
N VAL A 51 -0.84 -1.41 4.60
CA VAL A 51 0.55 -1.14 4.19
C VAL A 51 0.83 0.37 4.15
N GLU A 52 -0.09 1.16 3.61
CA GLU A 52 0.05 2.61 3.47
C GLU A 52 0.05 3.34 4.82
N HIS A 53 -0.57 2.77 5.85
CA HIS A 53 -0.70 3.41 7.16
C HIS A 53 0.65 3.70 7.85
N PRO A 54 1.58 2.73 8.02
CA PRO A 54 2.94 3.01 8.50
C PRO A 54 3.67 4.08 7.69
N PHE A 55 3.59 4.05 6.35
CA PHE A 55 4.22 5.07 5.51
C PHE A 55 3.62 6.46 5.72
N ARG A 56 2.31 6.55 5.93
CA ARG A 56 1.65 7.81 6.28
C ARG A 56 2.18 8.35 7.60
N VAL A 57 2.34 7.51 8.62
CA VAL A 57 2.92 7.90 9.91
C VAL A 57 4.33 8.45 9.71
N LEU A 58 5.20 7.71 9.00
CA LEU A 58 6.57 8.16 8.72
C LEU A 58 6.62 9.51 7.98
N LYS A 59 5.79 9.67 6.95
CA LYS A 59 5.79 10.89 6.12
C LYS A 59 5.17 12.09 6.82
N ARG A 60 4.07 11.89 7.57
CA ARG A 60 3.27 12.98 8.13
C ARG A 60 3.58 13.29 9.59
N GLN A 61 3.73 12.28 10.44
CA GLN A 61 4.06 12.49 11.86
C GLN A 61 5.57 12.70 12.06
N PHE A 62 6.40 11.92 11.38
CA PHE A 62 7.87 12.01 11.51
C PHE A 62 8.53 12.88 10.43
N GLY A 63 7.77 13.44 9.48
CA GLY A 63 8.27 14.37 8.47
C GLY A 63 9.28 13.78 7.48
N HIS A 64 9.29 12.45 7.29
CA HIS A 64 10.22 11.79 6.36
C HIS A 64 9.74 11.93 4.91
N VAL A 65 9.92 13.12 4.32
CA VAL A 65 9.50 13.44 2.95
C VAL A 65 10.64 13.26 1.93
N LYS A 66 11.89 13.46 2.36
CA LYS A 66 13.11 13.32 1.54
C LYS A 66 14.23 12.66 2.35
N THR A 67 15.14 11.99 1.65
CA THR A 67 16.39 11.47 2.23
C THR A 67 17.27 12.63 2.70
N ARG A 68 17.79 12.56 3.93
CA ARG A 68 18.61 13.64 4.52
C ARG A 68 20.11 13.39 4.44
N TYR A 69 20.52 12.13 4.49
CA TYR A 69 21.94 11.79 4.60
C TYR A 69 22.55 11.47 3.24
N ARG A 70 23.86 11.70 3.10
CA ARG A 70 24.64 11.21 1.96
C ARG A 70 25.04 9.75 2.22
N GLY A 71 24.70 8.88 1.27
CA GLY A 71 25.02 7.44 1.31
C GLY A 71 23.87 6.53 1.73
N LEU A 72 23.77 5.36 1.10
CA LEU A 72 22.69 4.38 1.33
C LEU A 72 22.69 3.81 2.74
N ALA A 73 23.86 3.56 3.33
CA ALA A 73 23.97 3.01 4.68
C ALA A 73 23.29 3.91 5.73
N LYS A 74 23.59 5.22 5.71
CA LYS A 74 23.03 6.20 6.66
C LYS A 74 21.52 6.38 6.46
N ASN A 75 21.03 6.40 5.22
CA ASN A 75 19.60 6.49 4.95
C ASN A 75 18.85 5.23 5.38
N ARG A 76 19.42 4.02 5.18
CA ARG A 76 18.82 2.77 5.67
C ARG A 76 18.72 2.75 7.19
N ALA A 77 19.79 3.13 7.89
CA ALA A 77 19.76 3.23 9.34
C ALA A 77 18.68 4.21 9.83
N GLN A 78 18.59 5.40 9.23
CA GLN A 78 17.53 6.36 9.53
C GLN A 78 16.13 5.76 9.32
N LEU A 79 15.90 5.09 8.20
CA LEU A 79 14.61 4.51 7.87
C LEU A 79 14.20 3.41 8.87
N PHE A 80 15.12 2.53 9.26
CA PHE A 80 14.85 1.49 10.26
C PHE A 80 14.50 2.10 11.63
N THR A 81 15.25 3.11 12.07
CA THR A 81 14.94 3.83 13.31
C THR A 81 13.55 4.46 13.26
N LEU A 82 13.20 5.11 12.14
CA LEU A 82 11.87 5.70 11.96
C LEU A 82 10.75 4.67 11.95
N PHE A 83 10.96 3.48 11.38
CA PHE A 83 9.98 2.40 11.45
C PHE A 83 9.83 1.84 12.87
N ALA A 84 10.92 1.69 13.62
CA ALA A 84 10.85 1.29 15.03
C ALA A 84 10.03 2.29 15.86
N LEU A 85 10.31 3.59 15.70
CA LEU A 85 9.53 4.66 16.34
C LEU A 85 8.08 4.72 15.83
N GLY A 86 7.87 4.47 14.54
CA GLY A 86 6.55 4.37 13.94
C GLY A 86 5.70 3.26 14.56
N ASN A 87 6.29 2.09 14.80
CA ASN A 87 5.61 0.97 15.47
C ASN A 87 5.21 1.35 16.90
N LEU A 88 6.11 1.97 17.68
CA LEU A 88 5.81 2.48 19.02
C LEU A 88 4.67 3.52 18.98
N PHE A 89 4.73 4.45 18.03
CA PHE A 89 3.68 5.45 17.84
C PHE A 89 2.32 4.81 17.54
N LEU A 90 2.28 3.77 16.72
CA LEU A 90 1.04 3.07 16.39
C LEU A 90 0.40 2.39 17.61
N VAL A 91 1.21 1.82 18.51
CA VAL A 91 0.71 1.14 19.72
C VAL A 91 0.60 2.05 20.94
N ARG A 92 0.93 3.34 20.83
CA ARG A 92 1.00 4.28 21.98
C ARG A 92 -0.24 4.28 22.88
N ARG A 93 -1.44 4.12 22.32
CA ARG A 93 -2.70 4.08 23.10
C ARG A 93 -2.77 2.87 24.02
N ARG A 94 -2.15 1.75 23.64
CA ARG A 94 -2.05 0.53 24.45
C ARG A 94 -0.92 0.62 25.48
N LEU A 95 0.15 1.38 25.18
CA LEU A 95 1.30 1.56 26.09
C LEU A 95 1.05 2.63 27.17
N LEU A 96 0.16 3.58 26.90
CA LEU A 96 -0.20 4.67 27.83
C LEU A 96 -1.54 4.40 28.55
N ALA A 97 -2.08 3.19 28.41
CA ALA A 97 -3.24 2.70 29.14
C ALA A 97 -2.76 1.86 30.33
#